data_AF-A0A0B2P277-F1
#
_entry.id   AF-A0A0B2P277-F1
#
_cell.length_a   1.000
_cell.length_b   1.000
_cell.length_c   1.000
_cell.angle_alpha   90.00
_cell.angle_beta   90.00
_cell.angle_gamma   90.00
#
_symmetry.space_group_name_H-M   'P 1'
#
loop_
_entity.id
_entity.type
_entity.pdbx_description
1 polymer ?
#
loop_
_entity_poly.entity_id
_entity_poly.type
_entity_poly.pdbx_seq_one_letter_code
_entity_poly.pdbx_strand_id
1 'polypeptide(L)'
;MLRRNVRDRPLMRWHIMDMTAMQFKDESFGAVIDIGGLDALMEPELGPKLGNQYLSEVKRVLKLGAKFVCLTLAESHVLSKFP
;
A
#
# COMPACT_ATOMS: atom_id res chain seq x y z
N MET A 1 -15.06 11.69 -11.96
CA MET A 1 -14.15 11.94 -10.79
C MET A 1 -12.85 12.64 -11.17
N LEU A 2 -12.19 12.28 -12.28
CA LEU A 2 -10.91 12.88 -12.67
C LEU A 2 -10.93 14.42 -12.78
N ARG A 3 -11.89 15.01 -13.52
CA ARG A 3 -11.96 16.47 -13.72
C ARG A 3 -12.02 17.27 -12.42
N ARG A 4 -12.81 16.82 -11.43
CA ARG A 4 -12.91 17.47 -10.10
C ARG A 4 -11.57 17.40 -9.37
N ASN A 5 -10.96 16.21 -9.34
CA ASN A 5 -9.72 16.00 -8.60
C ASN A 5 -8.53 16.72 -9.23
N VAL A 6 -8.45 16.79 -10.56
CA VAL A 6 -7.38 17.51 -11.26
C VAL A 6 -7.42 19.01 -10.96
N ARG A 7 -8.61 19.62 -10.93
CA ARG A 7 -8.74 21.06 -10.66
C ARG A 7 -8.54 21.39 -9.18
N ASP A 8 -9.21 20.66 -8.29
CA ASP A 8 -9.26 21.01 -6.87
C ASP A 8 -8.06 20.42 -6.09
N ARG A 9 -7.34 19.44 -6.65
CA ARG A 9 -6.15 18.79 -6.06
C ARG A 9 -5.04 18.65 -7.12
N PRO A 10 -4.45 19.77 -7.58
CA PRO A 10 -3.49 19.76 -8.69
C PRO A 10 -2.21 18.96 -8.41
N LEU A 11 -1.93 18.66 -7.13
CA LEU A 11 -0.79 17.83 -6.73
C LEU A 11 -1.08 16.33 -6.71
N MET A 12 -2.34 15.91 -6.89
CA MET A 12 -2.72 14.50 -6.93
C MET A 12 -2.25 13.85 -8.23
N ARG A 13 -1.40 12.82 -8.11
CA ARG A 13 -0.84 12.07 -9.23
C ARG A 13 -1.38 10.65 -9.24
N TRP A 14 -1.58 10.10 -10.42
CA TRP A 14 -2.02 8.73 -10.64
C TRP A 14 -0.89 8.00 -11.37
N HIS A 15 -0.50 6.84 -10.83
CA HIS A 15 0.55 6.01 -11.40
C HIS A 15 -0.01 4.62 -11.63
N ILE A 16 0.23 4.07 -12.81
CA ILE A 16 0.07 2.63 -13.05
C ILE A 16 1.40 2.01 -12.64
N MET A 17 1.39 1.14 -11.62
CA MET A 17 2.58 0.48 -11.13
C MET A 17 2.23 -0.86 -10.47
N ASP A 18 3.21 -1.76 -10.40
CA ASP A 18 3.16 -2.95 -9.53
C ASP A 18 3.49 -2.53 -8.09
N MET A 19 2.53 -2.68 -7.18
CA MET A 19 2.70 -2.28 -5.78
C MET A 19 3.71 -3.17 -5.01
N THR A 20 4.09 -4.33 -5.55
CA THR A 20 5.17 -5.17 -5.00
C THR A 20 6.57 -4.73 -5.44
N ALA A 21 6.65 -3.73 -6.32
CA ALA A 21 7.88 -3.11 -6.82
C ALA A 21 7.66 -1.61 -7.12
N MET A 22 7.46 -0.80 -6.06
CA MET A 22 7.13 0.61 -6.18
C MET A 22 8.30 1.43 -6.75
N GLN A 23 8.01 2.25 -7.76
CA GLN A 23 9.00 3.10 -8.44
C GLN A 23 9.26 4.43 -7.69
N PHE A 24 9.10 4.44 -6.37
CA PHE A 24 9.40 5.57 -5.50
C PHE A 24 10.72 5.35 -4.78
N LYS A 25 11.38 6.44 -4.39
CA LYS A 25 12.58 6.37 -3.55
C LYS A 25 12.22 5.96 -2.13
N ASP A 26 13.20 5.42 -1.42
CA ASP A 26 13.10 5.16 0.00
C ASP A 26 12.72 6.45 0.75
N GLU A 27 11.96 6.31 1.83
CA GLU A 27 11.57 7.42 2.71
C GLU A 27 10.90 8.62 1.99
N SER A 28 10.13 8.34 0.94
CA SER A 28 9.44 9.38 0.16
C SER A 28 8.18 9.91 0.84
N PHE A 29 7.48 9.10 1.63
CA PHE A 29 6.12 9.41 2.11
C PHE A 29 6.01 9.49 3.63
N GLY A 30 5.20 10.44 4.11
CA GLY A 30 4.82 10.55 5.52
C GLY A 30 3.64 9.66 5.93
N ALA A 31 2.92 9.12 4.95
CA ALA A 31 1.89 8.11 5.18
C ALA A 31 1.65 7.26 3.92
N VAL A 32 1.20 6.02 4.12
CA VAL A 32 0.66 5.14 3.08
C VAL A 32 -0.71 4.68 3.55
N ILE A 33 -1.70 4.76 2.66
CA ILE A 33 -3.07 4.30 2.89
C ILE A 33 -3.34 3.16 1.93
N ASP A 34 -3.75 2.03 2.47
CA ASP A 34 -4.19 0.85 1.72
C ASP A 34 -5.62 0.49 2.10
N ILE A 35 -6.44 0.18 1.10
CA ILE A 35 -7.85 -0.17 1.28
C ILE A 35 -8.12 -1.42 0.46
N GLY A 36 -8.02 -2.59 1.11
CA GLY A 36 -8.20 -3.91 0.51
C GLY A 36 -7.10 -4.38 -0.44
N GLY A 37 -6.05 -3.57 -0.69
CA GLY A 37 -4.96 -3.96 -1.57
C GLY A 37 -4.11 -5.08 -0.99
N LEU A 38 -3.82 -5.04 0.32
CA LEU A 38 -3.15 -6.13 1.02
C LEU A 38 -3.96 -7.44 0.96
N ASP A 39 -5.28 -7.37 1.12
CA ASP A 39 -6.16 -8.55 1.07
C ASP A 39 -6.03 -9.24 -0.30
N ALA A 40 -6.08 -8.46 -1.39
CA ALA A 40 -5.93 -8.98 -2.75
C ALA A 40 -4.58 -9.68 -3.00
N LEU A 41 -3.51 -9.26 -2.31
CA LEU A 41 -2.18 -9.88 -2.42
C LEU A 41 -1.96 -11.06 -1.46
N MET A 42 -2.89 -11.27 -0.54
CA MET A 42 -2.82 -12.28 0.52
C MET A 42 -3.81 -13.43 0.31
N GLU A 43 -4.42 -13.50 -0.88
CA GLU A 43 -5.35 -14.56 -1.27
C GLU A 43 -4.85 -15.96 -0.84
N PRO A 44 -5.62 -16.71 -0.04
CA PRO A 44 -5.18 -17.98 0.55
C PRO A 44 -4.57 -18.99 -0.42
N GLU A 45 -5.08 -19.06 -1.66
CA GLU A 45 -4.59 -19.99 -2.69
C GLU A 45 -3.22 -19.59 -3.26
N LEU A 46 -2.87 -18.30 -3.22
CA LEU A 46 -1.60 -17.77 -3.73
C LEU A 46 -0.54 -17.65 -2.63
N GLY A 47 -0.97 -17.63 -1.37
CA GLY A 47 -0.11 -17.54 -0.20
C GLY A 47 0.49 -16.14 0.00
N PRO A 48 1.30 -15.96 1.06
CA PRO A 48 1.60 -14.62 1.58
C PRO A 48 2.74 -13.89 0.85
N LYS A 49 3.29 -14.47 -0.24
CA LYS A 49 4.53 -13.97 -0.84
C LYS A 49 4.38 -12.55 -1.35
N LEU A 50 3.33 -12.27 -2.12
CA LEU A 50 3.09 -10.94 -2.70
C LEU A 50 2.75 -9.92 -1.61
N GLY A 51 1.93 -10.28 -0.63
CA GLY A 51 1.66 -9.42 0.53
C GLY A 51 2.92 -9.06 1.32
N ASN A 52 3.84 -10.03 1.54
CA ASN A 52 5.12 -9.76 2.19
C ASN A 52 6.00 -8.79 1.38
N GLN A 53 6.04 -8.94 0.05
CA GLN A 53 6.79 -8.06 -0.84
C GLN A 53 6.21 -6.64 -0.80
N TYR A 54 4.89 -6.52 -0.90
CA TYR A 54 4.20 -5.24 -0.76
C TYR A 54 4.46 -4.56 0.60
N LEU A 55 4.34 -5.29 1.72
CA LEU A 55 4.62 -4.72 3.05
C LEU A 55 6.09 -4.26 3.18
N SER A 56 7.02 -4.94 2.50
CA SER A 56 8.43 -4.52 2.44
C SER A 56 8.57 -3.20 1.66
N GLU A 57 7.87 -3.05 0.54
CA GLU A 57 7.84 -1.81 -0.23
C GLU A 57 7.20 -0.66 0.55
N VAL A 58 6.07 -0.91 1.24
CA VAL A 58 5.44 0.08 2.13
C VAL A 58 6.41 0.57 3.18
N LYS A 59 7.12 -0.36 3.85
CA LYS A 59 8.14 0.00 4.84
C LYS A 59 9.27 0.82 4.24
N ARG A 60 9.74 0.46 3.04
CA ARG A 60 10.83 1.16 2.34
C ARG A 60 10.47 2.60 1.96
N VAL A 61 9.28 2.82 1.41
CA VAL A 61 8.88 4.16 0.93
C VAL A 61 8.41 5.10 2.06
N LEU A 62 8.14 4.58 3.26
CA LEU A 62 7.76 5.36 4.43
C LEU A 62 8.98 5.98 5.11
N LYS A 63 8.88 7.25 5.48
CA LYS A 63 9.86 7.93 6.35
C LYS A 63 9.90 7.32 7.74
N LEU A 64 11.00 7.49 8.47
CA LEU A 64 11.05 7.13 9.88
C LEU A 64 9.94 7.86 10.67
N GLY A 65 9.16 7.10 11.45
CA GLY A 65 8.03 7.62 12.24
C GLY A 65 6.73 7.86 11.46
N ALA A 66 6.73 7.65 10.14
CA ALA A 66 5.56 7.73 9.28
C ALA A 66 4.53 6.62 9.59
N LYS A 67 3.32 6.74 9.03
CA LYS A 67 2.20 5.84 9.33
C LYS A 67 1.78 5.02 8.12
N PHE A 68 1.60 3.73 8.33
CA PHE A 68 0.85 2.87 7.44
C PHE A 68 -0.57 2.69 8.00
N VAL A 69 -1.59 2.95 7.18
CA VAL A 69 -3.00 2.76 7.53
C VAL A 69 -3.58 1.75 6.55
N CYS A 70 -3.88 0.55 7.03
CA CYS A 70 -4.44 -0.54 6.23
C CYS A 70 -5.89 -0.81 6.66
N LEU A 71 -6.82 -0.69 5.71
CA LEU A 71 -8.20 -1.10 5.87
C LEU A 71 -8.34 -2.46 5.19
N THR A 72 -8.52 -3.50 5.99
CA THR A 72 -8.51 -4.90 5.59
C THR A 72 -9.79 -5.61 6.04
N LEU A 73 -10.15 -6.71 5.37
CA LEU A 73 -11.15 -7.67 5.85
C LEU A 73 -10.75 -8.36 7.16
N ALA A 74 -9.49 -8.23 7.57
CA ALA A 74 -8.96 -8.76 8.83
C ALA A 74 -9.10 -10.28 8.95
N GLU A 75 -8.94 -11.00 7.84
CA GLU A 75 -8.88 -12.45 7.86
C GLU A 75 -7.61 -12.93 8.59
N SER A 76 -7.68 -14.10 9.23
CA SER A 76 -6.63 -14.59 10.13
C SER A 76 -5.24 -14.65 9.48
N HIS A 77 -5.17 -15.02 8.21
CA HIS A 77 -3.92 -15.09 7.46
C HIS A 77 -3.32 -13.70 7.18
N VAL A 78 -4.15 -12.67 7.00
CA VAL A 78 -3.71 -11.27 6.89
C VAL A 78 -3.25 -10.74 8.25
N LEU A 79 -4.07 -10.95 9.30
CA LEU A 79 -3.76 -10.47 10.65
C LEU A 79 -2.46 -11.05 11.20
N SER A 80 -2.09 -12.27 10.81
CA SER A 80 -0.81 -12.89 11.22
C SER A 80 0.45 -12.09 10.84
N LYS A 81 0.32 -11.06 9.99
CA LYS A 81 1.42 -10.16 9.58
C LYS A 81 1.66 -9.00 10.53
N PHE A 82 0.72 -8.72 11.42
CA PHE A 82 0.80 -7.61 12.36
C PHE A 82 0.90 -8.17 13.79
N PRO A 83 1.71 -7.54 14.66
CA PRO A 83 1.83 -7.95 16.06
C PRO A 83 0.54 -7.73 16.85
#